data_AF-A0A9P3T4M8-F1
#
_entry.id   AF-A0A9P3T4M8-F1
#
_cell.length_a   1.000
_cell.length_b   1.000
_cell.length_c   1.000
_cell.angle_alpha   90.00
_cell.angle_beta   90.00
_cell.angle_gamma   90.00
#
_symmetry.space_group_name_H-M   'P 1'
#
loop_
_entity.id
_entity.type
_entity.pdbx_description
1 polymer ?
#
loop_
_entity_poly.entity_id
_entity_poly.type
_entity_poly.pdbx_seq_one_letter_code
_entity_poly.pdbx_strand_id
1 'polypeptide(L)'
;MQGQYLDRETGLHYNLFRYYDPDSARFTRQDPIGLAGGINLYAYAPNPLKYIDPLGLCKTSGNNGSDNYVDLASPQRRRHILDGDATGGGHRPGTGHPGKSEFPTGWSDDKIMHEISDIATDPSLTSTTGRGGRTVTNGTRDGIDIRVVQEKNGDIVSGFPTNVPRNPR
;
A
#
# COMPACT_ATOMS: atom_id res chain seq x y z
N MET A 1 -38.61 -3.54 3.61
CA MET A 1 -38.06 -3.29 4.95
C MET A 1 -37.84 -4.63 5.61
N GLN A 2 -36.59 -5.09 5.67
CA GLN A 2 -36.20 -6.33 6.35
C GLN A 2 -34.79 -6.03 6.88
N GLY A 3 -34.60 -5.80 8.17
CA GLY A 3 -35.20 -6.55 9.28
C GLY A 3 -34.22 -7.65 9.60
N GLN A 4 -33.18 -7.27 10.35
CA GLN A 4 -32.20 -8.18 10.91
C GLN A 4 -32.92 -9.36 11.57
N TYR A 5 -32.47 -10.58 11.27
CA TYR A 5 -32.91 -11.77 11.99
C TYR A 5 -31.74 -12.29 12.80
N LEU A 6 -31.91 -12.21 14.11
CA LEU A 6 -31.07 -12.79 15.15
C LEU A 6 -31.62 -14.20 15.42
N ASP A 7 -30.83 -15.23 15.18
CA ASP A 7 -31.14 -16.59 15.61
C ASP A 7 -30.37 -16.90 16.91
N ARG A 8 -31.09 -17.31 17.95
CA ARG A 8 -30.66 -17.19 19.36
C ARG A 8 -30.07 -18.47 19.95
N GLU A 9 -29.66 -19.44 19.14
CA GLU A 9 -29.09 -20.70 19.66
C GLU A 9 -27.69 -21.05 19.12
N THR A 10 -27.07 -20.22 18.26
CA THR A 10 -25.68 -20.46 17.78
C THR A 10 -24.77 -19.23 17.70
N GLY A 11 -25.27 -18.01 17.95
CA GLY A 11 -24.43 -16.81 18.08
C GLY A 11 -23.67 -16.37 16.81
N LEU A 12 -24.10 -16.78 15.62
CA LEU A 12 -23.41 -16.47 14.35
C LEU A 12 -24.07 -15.31 13.59
N HIS A 13 -23.24 -14.36 13.14
CA HIS A 13 -23.60 -13.31 12.18
C HIS A 13 -23.11 -13.70 10.78
N TYR A 14 -24.01 -13.64 9.80
CA TYR A 14 -23.70 -13.90 8.39
C TYR A 14 -22.88 -12.76 7.77
N ASN A 15 -21.74 -13.09 7.16
CA ASN A 15 -21.01 -12.24 6.23
C ASN A 15 -20.55 -13.07 5.02
N LEU A 16 -20.97 -12.65 3.83
CA LEU A 16 -20.55 -13.17 2.52
C LEU A 16 -19.21 -12.46 2.22
N PHE A 17 -18.02 -12.99 2.53
CA PHE A 17 -17.46 -14.28 2.16
C PHE A 17 -16.45 -14.79 3.22
N ARG A 18 -16.73 -16.01 3.71
CA ARG A 18 -15.90 -16.98 4.48
C ARG A 18 -15.85 -16.82 6.01
N TYR A 19 -16.33 -17.87 6.68
CA TYR A 19 -16.45 -18.04 8.13
C TYR A 19 -15.10 -18.35 8.80
N TYR A 20 -14.87 -17.72 9.95
CA TYR A 20 -13.77 -17.96 10.88
C TYR A 20 -14.33 -18.72 12.09
N ASP A 21 -13.74 -19.87 12.44
CA ASP A 21 -14.07 -20.60 13.66
C ASP A 21 -13.10 -20.15 14.78
N PRO A 22 -13.61 -19.50 15.85
CA PRO A 22 -12.76 -18.84 16.83
C PRO A 22 -12.10 -19.78 17.85
N ASP A 23 -12.46 -21.07 17.89
CA ASP A 23 -11.91 -22.00 18.89
C ASP A 23 -10.64 -22.71 18.40
N SER A 24 -10.43 -22.79 17.07
CA SER A 24 -9.29 -23.52 16.49
C SER A 24 -8.37 -22.72 15.57
N ALA A 25 -8.66 -21.45 15.26
CA ALA A 25 -7.83 -20.59 14.42
C ALA A 25 -7.37 -21.25 13.09
N ARG A 26 -8.24 -22.05 12.45
CA ARG A 26 -7.95 -22.72 11.18
C ARG A 26 -9.14 -22.63 10.22
N PHE A 27 -8.86 -22.29 8.97
CA PHE A 27 -9.81 -22.44 7.88
C PHE A 27 -9.88 -23.91 7.45
N THR A 28 -11.09 -24.45 7.32
CA THR A 28 -11.39 -25.89 7.16
C THR A 28 -11.61 -26.34 5.71
N ARG A 29 -11.17 -25.58 4.70
CA ARG A 29 -11.20 -26.04 3.31
C ARG A 29 -9.86 -25.90 2.60
N GLN A 30 -9.56 -26.94 1.83
CA GLN A 30 -8.31 -27.18 1.11
C GLN A 30 -8.16 -26.24 -0.10
N ASP A 31 -6.98 -25.64 -0.24
CA ASP A 31 -6.54 -24.88 -1.42
C ASP A 31 -6.39 -25.80 -2.65
N PRO A 32 -6.97 -25.46 -3.82
CA PRO A 32 -6.76 -26.19 -5.06
C PRO A 32 -5.63 -25.58 -5.91
N ILE A 33 -4.48 -25.24 -5.31
CA ILE A 33 -3.21 -25.09 -6.06
C ILE A 33 -2.15 -25.94 -5.37
N GLY A 34 -1.67 -26.96 -6.08
CA GLY A 34 -0.93 -28.09 -5.53
C GLY A 34 0.49 -27.79 -5.08
N LEU A 35 0.88 -28.54 -4.04
CA LEU A 35 2.14 -29.28 -3.86
C LEU A 35 3.45 -28.60 -4.32
N ALA A 36 3.98 -27.70 -3.49
CA ALA A 36 5.43 -27.50 -3.32
C ALA A 36 5.71 -26.80 -1.98
N GLY A 37 5.37 -27.48 -0.89
CA GLY A 37 5.60 -27.01 0.49
C GLY A 37 7.08 -27.01 0.87
N GLY A 38 7.51 -25.94 1.54
CA GLY A 38 8.80 -25.83 2.23
C GLY A 38 8.63 -25.85 3.75
N ILE A 39 9.67 -26.32 4.44
CA ILE A 39 9.66 -26.99 5.75
C ILE A 39 9.71 -25.99 6.93
N ASN A 40 8.65 -25.18 7.10
CA ASN A 40 8.23 -24.69 8.43
C ASN A 40 6.88 -23.97 8.34
N LEU A 41 5.80 -24.74 8.42
CA LEU A 41 4.42 -24.23 8.40
C LEU A 41 3.98 -23.55 9.71
N TYR A 42 4.88 -23.35 10.69
CA TYR A 42 4.54 -22.88 12.04
C TYR A 42 5.55 -21.87 12.63
N ALA A 43 6.39 -21.23 11.83
CA ALA A 43 7.29 -20.20 12.35
C ALA A 43 6.56 -18.85 12.47
N TYR A 44 6.09 -18.58 13.68
CA TYR A 44 5.56 -17.29 14.12
C TYR A 44 6.71 -16.27 14.18
N ALA A 45 6.54 -15.09 13.57
CA ALA A 45 7.53 -14.02 13.67
C ALA A 45 7.69 -13.61 15.15
N PRO A 46 8.94 -13.38 15.63
CA PRO A 46 9.20 -13.09 17.04
C PRO A 46 8.83 -11.64 17.38
N ASN A 47 7.54 -11.32 17.40
CA ASN A 47 6.85 -10.28 18.18
C ASN A 47 5.46 -9.95 17.58
N PRO A 48 4.34 -10.43 18.17
CA PRO A 48 3.01 -10.40 17.56
C PRO A 48 2.14 -9.18 17.89
N LEU A 49 2.72 -8.06 18.35
CA LEU A 49 1.92 -6.93 18.86
C LEU A 49 1.81 -5.71 17.95
N LYS A 50 2.43 -5.67 16.76
CA LYS A 50 2.51 -4.39 16.01
C LYS A 50 2.12 -4.40 14.53
N TYR A 51 2.10 -5.52 13.82
CA TYR A 51 1.84 -5.49 12.38
C TYR A 51 0.98 -6.67 11.93
N ILE A 52 -0.23 -6.36 11.44
CA ILE A 52 -1.05 -7.27 10.64
C ILE A 52 -0.50 -7.17 9.22
N ASP A 53 0.11 -8.25 8.73
CA ASP A 53 0.58 -8.42 7.35
C ASP A 53 -0.57 -8.99 6.48
N PRO A 54 -1.25 -8.20 5.63
CA PRO A 54 -2.47 -8.65 4.95
C PRO A 54 -2.24 -9.20 3.53
N LEU A 55 -1.03 -9.14 2.97
CA LEU A 55 -0.86 -9.30 1.51
C LEU A 55 0.33 -10.14 1.05
N GLY A 56 0.94 -10.96 1.91
CA GLY A 56 2.08 -11.83 1.59
C GLY A 56 2.12 -12.40 0.15
N LEU A 57 2.73 -11.66 -0.79
CA LEU A 57 2.83 -12.07 -2.19
C LEU A 57 4.04 -11.42 -2.90
N CYS A 58 5.10 -12.23 -2.92
CA CYS A 58 6.13 -12.37 -3.95
C CYS A 58 7.18 -11.26 -4.20
N LYS A 59 8.40 -11.65 -3.78
CA LYS A 59 9.74 -11.17 -4.13
C LYS A 59 9.98 -10.98 -5.63
N THR A 60 10.61 -9.87 -6.01
CA THR A 60 11.49 -9.82 -7.18
C THR A 60 12.91 -9.48 -6.75
N SER A 61 13.85 -10.21 -7.32
CA SER A 61 15.25 -10.34 -6.90
C SER A 61 16.08 -9.07 -7.05
N GLY A 62 16.94 -8.75 -6.06
CA GLY A 62 18.10 -7.88 -6.30
C GLY A 62 18.69 -7.16 -5.08
N ASN A 63 19.66 -7.83 -4.43
CA ASN A 63 20.78 -7.25 -3.65
C ASN A 63 20.50 -6.47 -2.34
N ASN A 64 20.78 -7.16 -1.23
CA ASN A 64 21.39 -6.69 0.02
C ASN A 64 21.19 -5.21 0.38
N GLY A 65 20.15 -4.94 1.19
CA GLY A 65 19.92 -3.66 1.90
C GLY A 65 18.49 -3.13 1.80
N SER A 66 17.63 -3.75 0.99
CA SER A 66 16.32 -3.28 0.54
C SER A 66 15.14 -4.14 1.04
N ASP A 67 15.40 -5.10 1.93
CA ASP A 67 14.51 -6.20 2.28
C ASP A 67 13.21 -5.79 3.02
N ASN A 68 13.02 -4.49 3.30
CA ASN A 68 11.87 -3.96 4.06
C ASN A 68 11.03 -2.93 3.29
N TYR A 69 11.43 -2.49 2.09
CA TYR A 69 10.68 -1.47 1.35
C TYR A 69 9.69 -2.12 0.36
N VAL A 70 8.42 -1.74 0.49
CA VAL A 70 7.32 -2.22 -0.37
C VAL A 70 7.03 -1.19 -1.46
N ASP A 71 6.96 -1.60 -2.73
CA ASP A 71 6.52 -0.73 -3.83
C ASP A 71 5.30 -1.36 -4.52
N LEU A 72 4.14 -0.75 -4.35
CA LEU A 72 2.88 -1.19 -4.97
C LEU A 72 2.63 -0.54 -6.33
N ALA A 73 3.45 0.43 -6.75
CA ALA A 73 3.28 1.08 -8.02
C ALA A 73 3.80 0.20 -9.17
N SER A 74 3.16 0.28 -10.34
CA SER A 74 3.71 -0.40 -11.52
C SER A 74 5.07 0.22 -11.90
N PRO A 75 5.95 -0.51 -12.63
CA PRO A 75 7.23 0.04 -13.07
C PRO A 75 7.10 1.33 -13.89
N GLN A 76 6.01 1.49 -14.67
CA GLN A 76 5.74 2.76 -15.35
C GLN A 76 5.40 3.89 -14.37
N ARG A 77 4.62 3.60 -13.33
CA ARG A 77 4.20 4.59 -12.33
C ARG A 77 5.33 4.99 -11.40
N ARG A 78 6.19 4.05 -11.00
CA ARG A 78 7.46 4.35 -10.31
C ARG A 78 8.29 5.35 -11.11
N ARG A 79 8.53 5.06 -12.40
CA ARG A 79 9.27 5.98 -13.29
C ARG A 79 8.58 7.33 -13.43
N HIS A 80 7.26 7.38 -13.60
CA HIS A 80 6.51 8.63 -13.61
C HIS A 80 6.74 9.46 -12.33
N ILE A 81 6.63 8.82 -11.16
CA ILE A 81 6.76 9.49 -9.87
C ILE A 81 8.19 10.01 -9.66
N LEU A 82 9.18 9.15 -9.86
CA LEU A 82 10.58 9.48 -9.59
C LEU A 82 11.16 10.39 -10.68
N ASP A 83 11.12 9.94 -11.92
CA ASP A 83 11.85 10.56 -13.04
C ASP A 83 10.98 11.43 -13.93
N GLY A 84 9.67 11.21 -13.89
CA GLY A 84 8.73 11.86 -14.79
C GLY A 84 8.65 11.22 -16.17
N ASP A 85 7.63 11.62 -16.92
CA ASP A 85 7.42 11.29 -18.32
C ASP A 85 6.68 12.42 -19.04
N ALA A 86 6.25 12.20 -20.28
CA ALA A 86 5.54 13.19 -21.10
C ALA A 86 4.28 13.79 -20.44
N THR A 87 3.71 13.12 -19.43
CA THR A 87 2.54 13.58 -18.67
C THR A 87 2.87 14.33 -17.38
N GLY A 88 4.15 14.46 -17.03
CA GLY A 88 4.62 15.16 -15.83
C GLY A 88 5.37 14.25 -14.86
N GLY A 89 5.07 14.36 -13.57
CA GLY A 89 5.81 13.64 -12.52
C GLY A 89 7.17 14.28 -12.21
N GLY A 90 8.15 13.42 -11.89
CA GLY A 90 9.54 13.83 -11.69
C GLY A 90 9.79 14.48 -10.33
N HIS A 91 9.60 13.71 -9.26
CA HIS A 91 9.70 14.16 -7.88
C HIS A 91 10.94 13.63 -7.14
N ARG A 92 11.77 12.82 -7.80
CA ARG A 92 13.06 12.39 -7.23
C ARG A 92 13.93 13.63 -6.95
N PRO A 93 14.70 13.63 -5.84
CA PRO A 93 15.66 14.68 -5.57
C PRO A 93 16.66 14.84 -6.71
N GLY A 94 16.92 16.09 -7.09
CA GLY A 94 17.87 16.48 -8.12
C GLY A 94 17.31 16.43 -9.55
N THR A 95 16.02 16.19 -9.76
CA THR A 95 15.45 16.17 -11.11
C THR A 95 15.34 17.56 -11.74
N GLY A 96 15.14 18.60 -10.92
CA GLY A 96 15.10 20.00 -11.37
C GLY A 96 13.89 20.37 -12.21
N HIS A 97 12.83 19.55 -12.25
CA HIS A 97 11.66 19.81 -13.09
C HIS A 97 10.96 21.13 -12.70
N PRO A 98 10.82 22.10 -13.63
CA PRO A 98 10.28 23.42 -13.30
C PRO A 98 8.88 23.38 -12.69
N GLY A 99 8.68 24.08 -11.57
CA GLY A 99 7.41 24.16 -10.86
C GLY A 99 6.96 22.87 -10.16
N LYS A 100 7.80 21.84 -10.09
CA LYS A 100 7.57 20.61 -9.31
C LYS A 100 8.23 20.69 -7.94
N SER A 101 7.70 19.95 -6.99
CA SER A 101 8.34 19.69 -5.70
C SER A 101 9.14 18.40 -5.77
N GLU A 102 10.22 18.31 -5.01
CA GLU A 102 11.07 17.12 -4.96
C GLU A 102 11.09 16.53 -3.55
N PHE A 103 11.21 15.21 -3.46
CA PHE A 103 11.44 14.54 -2.19
C PHE A 103 12.79 14.93 -1.57
N PRO A 104 12.97 14.80 -0.25
CA PRO A 104 14.23 15.13 0.40
C PRO A 104 15.40 14.35 -0.19
N THR A 105 16.57 15.00 -0.33
CA THR A 105 17.79 14.39 -0.88
C THR A 105 18.30 13.19 -0.08
N GLY A 106 17.89 13.05 1.19
CA GLY A 106 18.22 11.90 2.02
C GLY A 106 17.29 10.68 1.84
N TRP A 107 16.25 10.78 1.02
CA TRP A 107 15.37 9.65 0.74
C TRP A 107 15.84 8.91 -0.51
N SER A 108 16.00 7.59 -0.38
CA SER A 108 16.23 6.72 -1.53
C SER A 108 14.95 6.55 -2.36
N ASP A 109 15.11 6.15 -3.62
CA ASP A 109 13.98 5.79 -4.49
C ASP A 109 13.04 4.79 -3.83
N ASP A 110 13.59 3.74 -3.20
CA ASP A 110 12.80 2.70 -2.55
C ASP A 110 12.06 3.22 -1.32
N LYS A 111 12.68 4.11 -0.55
CA LYS A 111 12.00 4.80 0.55
C LYS A 111 10.84 5.64 0.03
N ILE A 112 11.07 6.47 -1.01
CA ILE A 112 10.01 7.30 -1.60
C ILE A 112 8.81 6.43 -1.99
N MET A 113 9.06 5.33 -2.71
CA MET A 113 8.00 4.45 -3.18
C MET A 113 7.31 3.68 -2.04
N HIS A 114 8.06 3.33 -0.99
CA HIS A 114 7.50 2.73 0.21
C HIS A 114 6.56 3.65 0.95
N GLU A 115 6.97 4.88 1.24
CA GLU A 115 6.11 5.83 1.96
C GLU A 115 4.85 6.16 1.15
N ILE A 116 4.95 6.21 -0.18
CA ILE A 116 3.79 6.38 -1.07
C ILE A 116 2.86 5.17 -0.99
N SER A 117 3.42 3.95 -1.00
CA SER A 117 2.66 2.70 -0.92
C SER A 117 1.97 2.53 0.43
N ASP A 118 2.67 2.88 1.51
CA ASP A 118 2.13 2.90 2.86
C ASP A 118 0.96 3.88 2.96
N ILE A 119 1.12 5.13 2.50
CA ILE A 119 0.01 6.12 2.50
C ILE A 119 -1.16 5.67 1.64
N ALA A 120 -0.90 5.00 0.51
CA ALA A 120 -1.93 4.50 -0.39
C ALA A 120 -2.77 3.36 0.24
N THR A 121 -2.23 2.67 1.24
CA THR A 121 -2.85 1.48 1.86
C THR A 121 -3.17 1.65 3.34
N ASP A 122 -2.81 2.81 3.94
CA ASP A 122 -3.05 3.10 5.35
C ASP A 122 -4.56 3.29 5.62
N PRO A 123 -5.21 2.36 6.34
CA PRO A 123 -6.64 2.43 6.60
C PRO A 123 -7.01 3.53 7.61
N SER A 124 -6.03 4.13 8.29
CA SER A 124 -6.25 5.23 9.22
C SER A 124 -6.33 6.59 8.51
N LEU A 125 -5.89 6.68 7.25
CA LEU A 125 -5.92 7.91 6.47
C LEU A 125 -7.22 8.02 5.67
N THR A 126 -7.83 9.19 5.73
CA THR A 126 -9.03 9.47 4.94
C THR A 126 -8.66 9.79 3.50
N SER A 127 -9.21 9.04 2.55
CA SER A 127 -9.09 9.33 1.13
C SER A 127 -10.30 10.10 0.59
N THR A 128 -10.05 11.06 -0.29
CA THR A 128 -11.10 11.83 -0.97
C THR A 128 -11.20 11.40 -2.43
N THR A 129 -12.40 11.05 -2.89
CA THR A 129 -12.63 10.72 -4.30
C THR A 129 -13.13 11.94 -5.07
N GLY A 130 -12.41 12.31 -6.13
CA GLY A 130 -12.74 13.45 -6.99
C GLY A 130 -13.60 13.08 -8.22
N ARG A 131 -14.00 14.10 -8.99
CA ARG A 131 -14.69 13.92 -10.28
C ARG A 131 -13.76 13.19 -11.25
N GLY A 132 -14.19 12.02 -11.74
CA GLY A 132 -13.36 11.09 -12.51
C GLY A 132 -13.01 9.81 -11.76
N GLY A 133 -13.29 9.75 -10.45
CA GLY A 133 -13.14 8.57 -9.61
C GLY A 133 -11.70 8.24 -9.20
N ARG A 134 -10.78 9.18 -9.40
CA ARG A 134 -9.48 9.13 -8.72
C ARG A 134 -9.67 9.42 -7.25
N THR A 135 -8.93 8.69 -6.45
CA THR A 135 -8.87 8.85 -5.01
C THR A 135 -7.57 9.54 -4.65
N VAL A 136 -7.64 10.48 -3.71
CA VAL A 136 -6.48 11.23 -3.22
C VAL A 136 -6.37 10.98 -1.73
N THR A 137 -5.20 10.51 -1.31
CA THR A 137 -4.85 10.27 0.09
C THR A 137 -3.69 11.18 0.45
N ASN A 138 -3.78 11.82 1.61
CA ASN A 138 -2.75 12.70 2.13
C ASN A 138 -2.21 12.08 3.43
N GLY A 139 -0.90 11.97 3.56
CA GLY A 139 -0.25 11.45 4.75
C GLY A 139 1.08 12.15 5.01
N THR A 140 1.58 12.05 6.25
CA THR A 140 2.84 12.67 6.66
C THR A 140 3.82 11.58 7.10
N ARG A 141 5.04 11.60 6.55
CA ARG A 141 6.12 10.65 6.85
C ARG A 141 7.43 11.42 7.01
N ASP A 142 8.11 11.23 8.14
CA ASP A 142 9.27 12.04 8.58
C ASP A 142 9.10 13.56 8.44
N GLY A 143 7.89 14.07 8.71
CA GLY A 143 7.59 15.51 8.59
C GLY A 143 7.36 16.01 7.16
N ILE A 144 7.36 15.11 6.16
CA ILE A 144 7.03 15.43 4.77
C ILE A 144 5.56 15.07 4.53
N ASP A 145 4.78 16.07 4.12
CA ASP A 145 3.39 15.87 3.70
C ASP A 145 3.40 15.36 2.26
N ILE A 146 2.84 14.19 2.04
CA ILE A 146 2.81 13.52 0.74
C ILE A 146 1.36 13.41 0.30
N ARG A 147 1.09 13.83 -0.94
CA ARG A 147 -0.18 13.59 -1.62
C ARG A 147 0.00 12.41 -2.56
N VAL A 148 -0.80 11.37 -2.36
CA VAL A 148 -0.87 10.19 -3.21
C VAL A 148 -2.19 10.19 -3.98
N VAL A 149 -2.12 9.85 -5.26
CA VAL A 149 -3.27 9.77 -6.17
C VAL A 149 -3.38 8.34 -6.68
N GLN A 150 -4.55 7.74 -6.51
CA GLN A 150 -4.87 6.39 -6.98
C GLN A 150 -5.99 6.42 -8.03
N GLU A 151 -5.95 5.50 -8.99
CA GLU A 151 -7.08 5.19 -9.87
C GLU A 151 -8.18 4.42 -9.10
N LYS A 152 -9.35 4.25 -9.75
CA LYS A 152 -10.50 3.52 -9.17
C LYS A 152 -10.19 2.08 -8.75
N ASN A 153 -9.22 1.45 -9.39
CA ASN A 153 -8.80 0.07 -9.12
C ASN A 153 -7.74 -0.03 -8.01
N GLY A 154 -7.34 1.09 -7.40
CA GLY A 154 -6.32 1.14 -6.35
C GLY A 154 -4.90 1.40 -6.86
N ASP A 155 -4.66 1.41 -8.18
CA ASP A 155 -3.34 1.65 -8.76
C ASP A 155 -2.82 3.04 -8.39
N ILE A 156 -1.60 3.11 -7.87
CA ILE A 156 -0.92 4.37 -7.57
C ILE A 156 -0.52 5.05 -8.88
N VAL A 157 -1.01 6.27 -9.08
CA VAL A 157 -0.81 7.08 -10.29
C VAL A 157 0.33 8.06 -10.12
N SER A 158 0.36 8.70 -8.96
CA SER A 158 1.29 9.78 -8.65
C SER A 158 1.42 9.92 -7.13
N GLY A 159 2.58 10.38 -6.68
CA GLY A 159 2.88 10.68 -5.29
C GLY A 159 3.90 11.80 -5.24
N PHE A 160 3.64 12.85 -4.48
CA PHE A 160 4.56 13.99 -4.39
C PHE A 160 4.46 14.75 -3.08
N PRO A 161 5.57 15.35 -2.61
CA PRO A 161 5.57 16.14 -1.40
C PRO A 161 4.87 17.49 -1.62
N THR A 162 4.09 17.92 -0.63
CA THR A 162 3.27 19.14 -0.70
C THR A 162 3.74 20.26 0.20
N ASN A 163 4.56 19.98 1.21
CA ASN A 163 5.09 20.97 2.17
C ASN A 163 6.58 21.30 1.94
N VAL A 164 7.10 21.03 0.75
CA VAL A 164 8.48 21.36 0.34
C VAL A 164 8.47 22.43 -0.75
N PRO A 165 9.53 23.26 -0.85
CA PRO A 165 9.64 24.25 -1.91
C PRO A 165 9.61 23.61 -3.29
N ARG A 166 9.02 24.33 -4.24
CA ARG A 166 8.99 23.91 -5.64
C ARG A 166 10.16 24.51 -6.38
N ASN A 167 10.63 23.79 -7.38
CA ASN A 167 11.63 24.27 -8.32
C ASN A 167 11.15 25.55 -9.03
N PRO A 168 12.06 26.48 -9.33
CA PRO A 168 11.75 27.68 -10.09
C PRO A 168 11.11 27.31 -11.44
N ARG A 169 10.20 28.18 -11.91
CA ARG A 169 9.54 28.04 -13.21
C ARG A 169 10.34 28.68 -14.33
#